data_AF-A0A842PFU1-F1
#
_entry.id   AF-A0A842PFU1-F1
#
_cell.length_a   1.000
_cell.length_b   1.000
_cell.length_c   1.000
_cell.angle_alpha   90.00
_cell.angle_beta   90.00
_cell.angle_gamma   90.00
#
_symmetry.space_group_name_H-M   'P 1'
#
loop_
_entity.id
_entity.type
_entity.pdbx_description
1 polymer ?
#
loop_
_entity_poly.entity_id
_entity_poly.type
_entity_poly.pdbx_seq_one_letter_code
_entity_poly.pdbx_strand_id
1 'polypeptide(L)'
;MAREFRLRPSPNADEASQESGYSLDRRRFMRYSFNSAAGVITMASLGSIGFASLLMGTKDGEGGSNSISYWVPKGQEATVWFGSKHLESMKKSDFEGQSQTSTTKMAGAQGVWGGMPVTVVYVPHEENKNSPISSGLPRFQFKDGVDQTGAIIGFGGEMEENPKWSTLKIHDNIVIIMSRCTHLCCIPGWQLVANDFTADNWLPGGLDSGGNKLFCICHSSRFDPTTIEKNTNINKST
;
A
#
# COMPACT_ATOMS: atom_id res chain seq x y z
N MET A 1 -0.54 -38.47 -1.07
CA MET A 1 -0.18 -38.65 -2.50
C MET A 1 -0.66 -37.43 -3.27
N ALA A 2 0.23 -36.51 -3.60
CA ALA A 2 -0.11 -35.31 -4.35
C ALA A 2 -0.40 -35.69 -5.81
N ARG A 3 -1.59 -35.36 -6.30
CA ARG A 3 -1.98 -35.63 -7.68
C ARG A 3 -1.41 -34.52 -8.56
N GLU A 4 -0.32 -34.84 -9.25
CA GLU A 4 0.33 -33.96 -10.20
C GLU A 4 -0.62 -33.71 -11.39
N PHE A 5 -1.11 -32.48 -11.56
CA PHE A 5 -1.94 -32.13 -12.72
C PHE A 5 -1.02 -31.82 -13.90
N ARG A 6 -0.90 -32.77 -14.84
CA ARG A 6 -0.31 -32.54 -16.16
C ARG A 6 -1.18 -31.57 -16.95
N LEU A 7 -0.73 -30.32 -17.07
CA LEU A 7 -1.32 -29.33 -17.98
C LEU A 7 -1.08 -29.77 -19.43
N ARG A 8 -2.14 -29.79 -20.24
CA ARG A 8 -1.99 -30.02 -21.70
C ARG A 8 -1.49 -28.74 -22.38
N PRO A 9 -0.62 -28.85 -23.40
CA PRO A 9 -0.01 -27.68 -24.02
C PRO A 9 -1.00 -26.92 -24.91
N SER A 10 -0.84 -25.60 -24.99
CA SER A 10 -1.54 -24.70 -25.91
C SER A 10 -1.11 -24.99 -27.36
N PRO A 11 -2.01 -25.42 -28.25
CA PRO A 11 -1.71 -25.54 -29.66
C PRO A 11 -2.28 -24.31 -30.39
N ASN A 12 -1.61 -23.18 -30.10
CA ASN A 12 -1.51 -21.92 -30.87
C ASN A 12 -2.67 -20.91 -30.89
N ALA A 13 -3.49 -20.85 -29.84
CA ALA A 13 -4.88 -20.43 -30.00
C ALA A 13 -5.14 -18.92 -29.92
N ASP A 14 -5.10 -18.25 -31.07
CA ASP A 14 -6.10 -17.22 -31.37
C ASP A 14 -7.49 -17.87 -31.49
N GLU A 15 -8.47 -17.09 -31.00
CA GLU A 15 -9.93 -17.18 -31.08
C GLU A 15 -10.62 -18.51 -30.73
N ALA A 16 -10.98 -18.63 -29.45
CA ALA A 16 -12.24 -19.26 -29.06
C ALA A 16 -13.18 -18.19 -28.48
N SER A 17 -14.35 -18.10 -29.10
CA SER A 17 -15.50 -17.26 -28.72
C SER A 17 -15.69 -17.15 -27.20
N GLN A 18 -15.72 -15.92 -26.71
CA GLN A 18 -16.10 -15.56 -25.34
C GLN A 18 -17.51 -16.09 -25.03
N GLU A 19 -17.59 -17.20 -24.30
CA GLU A 19 -18.58 -17.29 -23.23
C GLU A 19 -18.18 -16.29 -22.14
N SER A 20 -19.18 -15.58 -21.63
CA SER A 20 -19.09 -14.43 -20.72
C SER A 20 -18.57 -14.81 -19.32
N GLY A 21 -17.31 -15.23 -19.23
CA GLY A 21 -16.55 -15.37 -18.00
C GLY A 21 -15.27 -14.57 -18.10
N TYR A 22 -15.14 -13.51 -17.29
CA TYR A 22 -13.90 -12.74 -17.19
C TYR A 22 -12.75 -13.63 -16.71
N SER A 23 -11.92 -14.15 -17.63
CA SER A 23 -10.69 -14.86 -17.25
C SER A 23 -9.57 -13.83 -16.99
N LEU A 24 -9.31 -13.54 -15.71
CA LEU A 24 -8.17 -12.76 -15.28
C LEU A 24 -7.00 -13.70 -14.94
N ASP A 25 -5.90 -13.61 -15.70
CA ASP A 25 -4.68 -14.33 -15.33
C ASP A 25 -4.04 -13.71 -14.07
N ARG A 26 -3.19 -14.47 -13.36
CA ARG A 26 -2.56 -14.03 -12.10
C ARG A 26 -1.76 -12.73 -12.24
N ARG A 27 -1.12 -12.46 -13.39
CA ARG A 27 -0.35 -11.23 -13.63
C ARG A 27 -1.28 -10.06 -13.91
N ARG A 28 -2.35 -10.26 -14.69
CA ARG A 28 -3.42 -9.28 -14.88
C ARG A 28 -4.13 -8.98 -13.57
N PHE A 29 -4.42 -10.00 -12.76
CA PHE A 29 -4.90 -9.83 -11.40
C PHE A 29 -3.93 -9.00 -10.56
N MET A 30 -2.64 -9.36 -10.47
CA MET A 30 -1.69 -8.54 -9.71
C MET A 30 -1.55 -7.11 -10.28
N ARG A 31 -1.63 -6.93 -11.59
CA ARG A 31 -1.55 -5.62 -12.23
C ARG A 31 -2.78 -4.76 -11.94
N TYR A 32 -3.98 -5.33 -12.08
CA TYR A 32 -5.25 -4.64 -11.87
C TYR A 32 -5.64 -4.53 -10.41
N SER A 33 -5.20 -5.44 -9.53
CA SER A 33 -5.45 -5.39 -8.09
C SER A 33 -4.40 -4.58 -7.33
N PHE A 34 -3.14 -4.50 -7.83
CA PHE A 34 -2.01 -3.93 -7.07
C PHE A 34 -1.17 -2.85 -7.76
N ASN A 35 -1.18 -2.70 -9.10
CA ASN A 35 -0.57 -1.53 -9.76
C ASN A 35 -1.60 -0.42 -10.07
N SER A 36 -2.85 -0.70 -9.78
CA SER A 36 -3.95 0.25 -9.77
C SER A 36 -4.81 -0.25 -8.64
N ALA A 37 -4.88 0.47 -7.53
CA ALA A 37 -6.08 1.23 -7.31
C ALA A 37 -7.37 0.56 -7.88
N ALA A 38 -7.66 -0.67 -7.46
CA ALA A 38 -8.91 -1.41 -7.73
C ALA A 38 -9.45 -2.08 -6.46
N GLY A 39 -8.83 -1.79 -5.32
CA GLY A 39 -9.51 -1.81 -4.06
C GLY A 39 -10.10 -0.43 -3.83
N VAL A 40 -11.43 -0.31 -3.79
CA VAL A 40 -12.05 0.85 -3.14
C VAL A 40 -11.63 0.76 -1.69
N ILE A 41 -10.94 1.76 -1.17
CA ILE A 41 -10.65 1.83 0.26
C ILE A 41 -11.99 2.15 0.93
N THR A 42 -12.60 1.16 1.57
CA THR A 42 -13.85 1.35 2.30
C THR A 42 -13.54 1.37 3.77
N MET A 43 -13.82 2.49 4.42
CA MET A 43 -14.08 2.48 5.86
C MET A 43 -15.36 1.65 6.05
N ALA A 44 -15.24 0.40 6.50
CA ALA A 44 -16.43 -0.39 6.81
C ALA A 44 -17.21 0.29 7.95
N SER A 45 -18.49 -0.04 8.10
CA SER A 45 -19.50 0.62 8.95
C SER A 45 -19.16 0.79 10.45
N LEU A 46 -18.00 0.32 10.90
CA LEU A 46 -17.50 0.43 12.28
C LEU A 46 -16.13 1.13 12.40
N GLY A 47 -15.72 1.90 11.39
CA GLY A 47 -14.47 2.69 11.43
C GLY A 47 -13.19 1.88 11.17
N SER A 48 -13.34 0.63 10.72
CA SER A 48 -12.22 -0.23 10.32
C SER A 48 -11.76 0.07 8.90
N ILE A 49 -10.44 0.11 8.71
CA ILE A 49 -9.81 0.33 7.40
C ILE A 49 -9.88 -0.97 6.62
N GLY A 50 -10.37 -0.91 5.37
CA GLY A 50 -10.58 -2.09 4.53
C GLY A 50 -10.49 -1.77 3.04
N PHE A 51 -10.36 -2.82 2.23
CA PHE A 51 -10.48 -2.71 0.77
C PHE A 51 -11.71 -3.49 0.32
N ALA A 52 -12.57 -2.88 -0.49
CA ALA A 52 -13.50 -3.57 -1.35
C ALA A 52 -12.81 -3.81 -2.69
N SER A 53 -12.32 -5.03 -2.93
CA SER A 53 -11.74 -5.40 -4.22
C SER A 53 -12.84 -5.85 -5.17
N LEU A 54 -12.92 -5.23 -6.35
CA LEU A 54 -13.80 -5.68 -7.43
C LEU A 54 -13.36 -7.04 -8.02
N LEU A 55 -12.12 -7.46 -7.76
CA LEU A 55 -11.47 -8.60 -8.42
C LEU A 55 -11.13 -9.76 -7.48
N MET A 56 -10.98 -9.51 -6.17
CA MET A 56 -10.96 -10.60 -5.21
C MET A 56 -12.42 -10.98 -4.98
N GLY A 57 -12.80 -12.20 -5.34
CA GLY A 57 -14.12 -12.71 -4.99
C GLY A 57 -14.31 -12.67 -3.48
N THR A 58 -14.86 -11.58 -2.96
CA THR A 58 -15.51 -11.54 -1.66
C THR A 58 -16.77 -12.35 -1.87
N LYS A 59 -16.64 -13.68 -1.81
CA LYS A 59 -17.80 -14.48 -1.48
C LYS A 59 -18.30 -13.92 -0.16
N ASP A 60 -19.59 -13.58 -0.12
CA ASP A 60 -20.36 -13.33 1.10
C ASP A 60 -20.41 -14.61 1.95
N GLY A 61 -19.23 -15.10 2.33
CA GLY A 61 -19.00 -16.21 3.22
C GLY A 61 -18.56 -15.62 4.54
N GLU A 62 -19.19 -16.12 5.60
CA GLU A 62 -19.18 -15.72 7.01
C GLU A 62 -17.78 -15.63 7.70
N GLY A 63 -16.67 -15.53 6.95
CA GLY A 63 -15.31 -15.50 7.48
C GLY A 63 -14.27 -14.69 6.68
N GLY A 64 -14.64 -14.00 5.60
CA GLY A 64 -13.74 -13.09 4.88
C GLY A 64 -13.92 -11.65 5.34
N SER A 65 -13.21 -11.18 6.36
CA SER A 65 -13.32 -9.79 6.77
C SER A 65 -12.71 -8.86 5.70
N ASN A 66 -13.50 -7.90 5.18
CA ASN A 66 -13.00 -6.84 4.30
C ASN A 66 -12.06 -5.86 5.03
N SER A 67 -11.91 -6.00 6.36
CA SER A 67 -10.99 -5.20 7.17
C SER A 67 -9.54 -5.68 7.06
N ILE A 68 -8.63 -4.72 7.20
CA ILE A 68 -7.21 -4.98 7.40
C ILE A 68 -7.01 -5.33 8.86
N SER A 69 -6.32 -6.43 9.14
CA SER A 69 -5.95 -6.83 10.50
C SER A 69 -4.51 -6.42 10.80
N TYR A 70 -4.22 -6.01 12.04
CA TYR A 70 -2.85 -5.77 12.48
C TYR A 70 -2.01 -7.05 12.38
N TRP A 71 -0.77 -6.91 11.94
CA TRP A 71 0.21 -7.99 11.91
C TRP A 71 1.45 -7.60 12.69
N VAL A 72 1.53 -8.10 13.92
CA VAL A 72 2.70 -7.90 14.80
C VAL A 72 3.75 -8.96 14.47
N PRO A 73 4.97 -8.57 14.02
CA PRO A 73 6.07 -9.51 13.84
C PRO A 73 6.46 -10.14 15.18
N LYS A 74 6.71 -11.45 15.17
CA LYS A 74 7.13 -12.18 16.37
C LYS A 74 8.37 -11.55 17.00
N GLY A 75 8.34 -11.30 18.31
CA GLY A 75 9.42 -10.68 19.06
C GLY A 75 9.41 -9.15 19.01
N GLN A 76 8.42 -8.52 18.37
CA GLN A 76 8.24 -7.07 18.34
C GLN A 76 7.04 -6.60 19.17
N GLU A 77 6.36 -7.50 19.89
CA GLU A 77 5.12 -7.24 20.64
C GLU A 77 5.30 -6.15 21.71
N ALA A 78 6.51 -6.01 22.27
CA ALA A 78 6.83 -4.96 23.25
C ALA A 78 7.39 -3.67 22.62
N THR A 79 7.70 -3.68 21.32
CA THR A 79 8.41 -2.60 20.62
C THR A 79 7.48 -1.76 19.77
N VAL A 80 6.60 -2.39 19.00
CA VAL A 80 5.67 -1.67 18.13
C VAL A 80 4.45 -1.19 18.92
N TRP A 81 3.95 0.01 18.60
CA TRP A 81 2.82 0.63 19.32
C TRP A 81 1.52 -0.19 19.26
N PHE A 82 1.37 -1.03 18.24
CA PHE A 82 0.22 -1.92 18.04
C PHE A 82 0.50 -3.36 18.50
N GLY A 83 1.53 -3.58 19.32
CA GLY A 83 2.01 -4.92 19.68
C GLY A 83 0.99 -5.82 20.40
N SER A 84 0.03 -5.23 21.12
CA SER A 84 -1.08 -5.95 21.76
C SER A 84 -2.26 -6.23 20.85
N LYS A 85 -2.29 -5.68 19.62
CA LYS A 85 -3.44 -5.69 18.72
C LYS A 85 -3.35 -6.77 17.64
N HIS A 86 -2.50 -7.79 17.81
CA HIS A 86 -2.27 -8.81 16.77
C HIS A 86 -3.58 -9.46 16.28
N LEU A 87 -3.81 -9.44 14.96
CA LEU A 87 -5.04 -9.89 14.28
C LEU A 87 -6.33 -9.13 14.61
N GLU A 88 -6.27 -8.06 15.40
CA GLU A 88 -7.41 -7.14 15.54
C GLU A 88 -7.58 -6.31 14.26
N SER A 89 -8.82 -5.93 13.94
CA SER A 89 -9.09 -5.04 12.82
C SER A 89 -8.55 -3.64 13.08
N MET A 90 -7.82 -3.10 12.11
CA MET A 90 -7.28 -1.74 12.13
C MET A 90 -8.39 -0.71 12.08
N LYS A 91 -8.31 0.32 12.94
CA LYS A 91 -9.27 1.43 13.02
C LYS A 91 -8.56 2.75 12.79
N LYS A 92 -9.18 3.68 12.06
CA LYS A 92 -8.63 5.03 11.85
C LYS A 92 -8.31 5.73 13.18
N SER A 93 -9.18 5.60 14.17
CA SER A 93 -9.01 6.17 15.51
C SER A 93 -7.74 5.71 16.22
N ASP A 94 -7.28 4.49 15.96
CA ASP A 94 -6.04 3.96 16.55
C ASP A 94 -4.82 4.70 15.98
N PHE A 95 -4.83 5.01 14.69
CA PHE A 95 -3.77 5.80 14.04
C PHE A 95 -3.84 7.27 14.42
N GLU A 96 -5.03 7.85 14.52
CA GLU A 96 -5.21 9.22 15.02
C GLU A 96 -4.68 9.34 16.47
N GLY A 97 -4.98 8.37 17.33
CA GLY A 97 -4.44 8.31 18.69
C GLY A 97 -2.92 8.18 18.70
N GLN A 98 -2.36 7.24 17.92
CA GLN A 98 -0.91 7.06 17.82
C GLN A 98 -0.19 8.29 17.25
N SER A 99 -0.81 9.00 16.31
CA SER A 99 -0.21 10.19 15.70
C SER A 99 0.09 11.28 16.72
N GLN A 100 -0.67 11.37 17.81
CA GLN A 100 -0.44 12.37 18.86
C GLN A 100 0.86 12.14 19.63
N THR A 101 1.44 10.93 19.57
CA THR A 101 2.74 10.63 20.20
C THR A 101 3.91 10.89 19.26
N SER A 102 3.65 11.25 17.99
CA SER A 102 4.67 11.54 16.98
C SER A 102 4.82 13.04 16.77
N THR A 103 6.06 13.51 16.67
CA THR A 103 6.48 14.87 16.30
C THR A 103 5.93 15.27 14.93
N THR A 104 5.93 14.33 13.98
CA THR A 104 5.42 14.57 12.62
C THR A 104 3.92 14.34 12.50
N LYS A 105 3.27 13.82 13.55
CA LYS A 105 1.89 13.34 13.53
C LYS A 105 1.61 12.27 12.48
N MET A 106 2.63 11.54 12.03
CA MET A 106 2.44 10.34 11.22
C MET A 106 2.33 9.12 12.13
N ALA A 107 1.54 8.15 11.70
CA ALA A 107 1.45 6.86 12.36
C ALA A 107 1.31 5.77 11.30
N GLY A 108 2.03 4.66 11.44
CA GLY A 108 1.89 3.54 10.53
C GLY A 108 1.93 2.19 11.23
N ALA A 109 1.39 1.18 10.58
CA ALA A 109 1.37 -0.18 11.08
C ALA A 109 1.34 -1.21 9.95
N GLN A 110 1.94 -2.37 10.20
CA GLN A 110 1.87 -3.54 9.33
C GLN A 110 0.56 -4.27 9.55
N GLY A 111 -0.01 -4.75 8.45
CA GLY A 111 -1.24 -5.51 8.46
C GLY A 111 -1.29 -6.60 7.42
N VAL A 112 -2.36 -7.38 7.49
CA VAL A 112 -2.71 -8.40 6.52
C VAL A 112 -4.14 -8.15 6.05
N TRP A 113 -4.34 -8.20 4.74
CA TRP A 113 -5.66 -8.15 4.11
C TRP A 113 -5.78 -9.30 3.11
N GLY A 114 -6.75 -10.19 3.32
CA GLY A 114 -6.94 -11.37 2.46
C GLY A 114 -5.69 -12.26 2.32
N GLY A 115 -4.83 -12.30 3.34
CA GLY A 115 -3.55 -13.01 3.32
C GLY A 115 -2.39 -12.25 2.66
N MET A 116 -2.60 -11.00 2.22
CA MET A 116 -1.57 -10.18 1.58
C MET A 116 -1.01 -9.12 2.54
N PRO A 117 0.30 -8.87 2.54
CA PRO A 117 0.92 -7.91 3.43
C PRO A 117 0.60 -6.48 2.98
N VAL A 118 0.12 -5.66 3.90
CA VAL A 118 -0.17 -4.24 3.67
C VAL A 118 0.46 -3.41 4.77
N THR A 119 0.73 -2.14 4.48
CA THR A 119 1.10 -1.14 5.47
C THR A 119 0.11 0.00 5.34
N VAL A 120 -0.50 0.34 6.47
CA VAL A 120 -1.39 1.49 6.58
C VAL A 120 -0.62 2.62 7.21
N VAL A 121 -0.69 3.81 6.62
CA VAL A 121 -0.02 5.02 7.13
C VAL A 121 -1.03 6.15 7.19
N TYR A 122 -1.18 6.73 8.38
CA TYR A 122 -1.81 8.02 8.60
C TYR A 122 -0.79 9.13 8.36
N VAL A 123 -1.15 10.06 7.50
CA VAL A 123 -0.38 11.26 7.14
C VAL A 123 -1.30 12.45 7.38
N PRO A 124 -0.90 13.46 8.19
CA PRO A 124 -1.73 14.65 8.48
C PRO A 124 -1.77 15.61 7.27
N HIS A 125 -2.26 15.11 6.14
CA HIS A 125 -2.27 15.81 4.87
C HIS A 125 -3.26 16.95 4.88
N GLU A 126 -4.50 16.73 5.34
CA GLU A 126 -5.53 17.77 5.38
C GLU A 126 -5.10 18.98 6.22
N GLU A 127 -4.40 18.74 7.32
CA GLU A 127 -3.88 19.76 8.22
C GLU A 127 -2.71 20.54 7.61
N ASN A 128 -1.85 19.86 6.84
CA ASN A 128 -0.60 20.43 6.34
C ASN A 128 -0.66 20.90 4.88
N LYS A 129 -1.62 20.47 4.06
CA LYS A 129 -1.61 20.69 2.59
C LYS A 129 -1.57 22.16 2.18
N ASN A 130 -2.15 23.06 2.98
CA ASN A 130 -2.22 24.50 2.70
C ASN A 130 -1.07 25.32 3.31
N SER A 131 -0.23 24.71 4.15
CA SER A 131 0.94 25.39 4.73
C SER A 131 2.10 25.44 3.74
N PRO A 132 3.10 26.31 3.91
CA PRO A 132 4.35 26.21 3.16
C PRO A 132 5.00 24.83 3.32
N ILE A 133 5.70 24.36 2.28
CA ILE A 133 6.45 23.10 2.34
C ILE A 133 7.66 23.30 3.28
N SER A 134 7.72 22.53 4.36
CA SER A 134 8.80 22.60 5.34
C SER A 134 9.01 21.28 6.07
N SER A 135 10.20 21.07 6.63
CA SER A 135 10.50 19.92 7.50
C SER A 135 9.46 19.77 8.62
N GLY A 136 9.12 18.53 8.96
CA GLY A 136 8.18 18.21 10.03
C GLY A 136 6.69 18.44 9.72
N LEU A 137 6.35 18.91 8.51
CA LEU A 137 4.95 19.09 8.07
C LEU A 137 4.60 18.10 6.94
N PRO A 138 4.51 16.79 7.24
CA PRO A 138 4.25 15.76 6.26
C PRO A 138 2.88 15.93 5.61
N ARG A 139 2.83 15.66 4.31
CA ARG A 139 1.64 15.74 3.46
C ARG A 139 1.89 14.91 2.21
N PHE A 140 0.83 14.41 1.57
CA PHE A 140 0.97 13.82 0.24
C PHE A 140 1.56 14.83 -0.76
N GLN A 141 2.58 14.36 -1.48
CA GLN A 141 3.31 15.08 -2.51
C GLN A 141 3.12 14.32 -3.81
N PHE A 142 2.27 14.88 -4.68
CA PHE A 142 2.04 14.32 -6.00
C PHE A 142 3.14 14.76 -6.95
N LYS A 143 3.71 13.80 -7.70
CA LYS A 143 4.83 14.04 -8.59
C LYS A 143 4.68 13.30 -9.91
N ASP A 144 5.45 13.73 -10.89
CA ASP A 144 5.62 13.02 -12.14
C ASP A 144 6.35 11.70 -11.89
N GLY A 145 5.76 10.63 -12.40
CA GLY A 145 6.43 9.36 -12.58
C GLY A 145 7.34 9.42 -13.80
N VAL A 146 8.54 8.86 -13.67
CA VAL A 146 9.51 8.76 -14.77
C VAL A 146 9.88 7.30 -15.03
N ASP A 147 10.14 6.97 -16.29
CA ASP A 147 10.75 5.69 -16.64
C ASP A 147 12.29 5.72 -16.51
N GLN A 148 12.95 4.63 -16.91
CA GLN A 148 14.41 4.49 -16.81
C GLN A 148 15.18 5.45 -17.73
N THR A 149 14.53 6.01 -18.75
CA THR A 149 15.10 7.02 -19.65
C THR A 149 14.92 8.44 -19.14
N GLY A 150 14.14 8.62 -18.06
CA GLY A 150 13.72 9.91 -17.54
C GLY A 150 12.48 10.47 -18.24
N ALA A 151 11.84 9.70 -19.13
CA ALA A 151 10.61 10.14 -19.78
C ALA A 151 9.44 10.08 -18.79
N ILE A 152 8.60 11.12 -18.81
CA ILE A 152 7.42 11.20 -17.94
C ILE A 152 6.37 10.19 -18.40
N ILE A 153 5.99 9.29 -17.51
CA ILE A 153 4.95 8.27 -17.73
C ILE A 153 3.58 8.68 -17.16
N GLY A 154 3.55 9.79 -16.41
CA GLY A 154 2.36 10.54 -16.01
C GLY A 154 2.42 11.00 -14.56
N PHE A 155 1.34 11.59 -14.06
CA PHE A 155 1.35 12.35 -12.81
C PHE A 155 0.59 11.63 -11.69
N GLY A 156 1.16 11.59 -10.48
CA GLY A 156 0.51 10.97 -9.32
C GLY A 156 -0.82 11.62 -8.94
N GLY A 157 -0.96 12.93 -9.15
CA GLY A 157 -2.19 13.67 -8.83
C GLY A 157 -3.34 13.44 -9.82
N GLU A 158 -3.13 12.66 -10.89
CA GLU A 158 -4.22 12.21 -11.79
C GLU A 158 -5.37 11.55 -11.00
N MET A 159 -5.07 10.90 -9.87
CA MET A 159 -6.08 10.30 -8.99
C MET A 159 -7.01 11.33 -8.33
N GLU A 160 -6.51 12.53 -8.05
CA GLU A 160 -7.27 13.62 -7.45
C GLU A 160 -8.04 14.44 -8.49
N GLU A 161 -7.46 14.59 -9.68
CA GLU A 161 -7.98 15.48 -10.71
C GLU A 161 -8.96 14.78 -11.67
N ASN A 162 -8.73 13.50 -11.98
CA ASN A 162 -9.51 12.78 -12.98
C ASN A 162 -10.69 12.02 -12.34
N PRO A 163 -11.95 12.32 -12.71
CA PRO A 163 -13.13 11.62 -12.18
C PRO A 163 -13.08 10.10 -12.38
N LYS A 164 -12.40 9.61 -13.43
CA LYS A 164 -12.20 8.18 -13.71
C LYS A 164 -11.48 7.46 -12.57
N TRP A 165 -10.61 8.18 -11.85
CA TRP A 165 -9.80 7.65 -10.77
C TRP A 165 -10.29 8.10 -9.38
N SER A 166 -11.47 8.72 -9.31
CA SER A 166 -12.02 9.29 -8.07
C SER A 166 -12.19 8.27 -6.94
N THR A 167 -12.41 6.99 -7.26
CA THR A 167 -12.50 5.90 -6.29
C THR A 167 -11.17 5.59 -5.59
N LEU A 168 -10.08 6.16 -6.08
CA LEU A 168 -8.70 5.87 -5.69
C LEU A 168 -8.10 7.02 -4.89
N LYS A 169 -8.81 8.15 -4.84
CA LYS A 169 -8.41 9.34 -4.11
C LYS A 169 -7.99 8.98 -2.71
N ILE A 170 -6.95 9.66 -2.26
CA ILE A 170 -6.53 9.50 -0.88
C ILE A 170 -7.53 10.29 -0.03
N HIS A 171 -8.16 9.62 0.93
CA HIS A 171 -9.11 10.23 1.84
C HIS A 171 -8.74 9.88 3.28
N ASP A 172 -9.34 10.61 4.24
CA ASP A 172 -9.19 10.34 5.67
C ASP A 172 -7.75 10.36 6.18
N ASN A 173 -6.84 11.09 5.50
CA ASN A 173 -5.42 11.13 5.85
C ASN A 173 -4.73 9.75 5.81
N ILE A 174 -5.33 8.74 5.18
CA ILE A 174 -4.82 7.37 5.19
C ILE A 174 -4.38 6.95 3.78
N VAL A 175 -3.15 6.44 3.68
CA VAL A 175 -2.69 5.68 2.53
C VAL A 175 -2.47 4.23 2.93
N ILE A 176 -2.88 3.31 2.05
CA ILE A 176 -2.67 1.88 2.23
C ILE A 176 -1.78 1.37 1.10
N ILE A 177 -0.68 0.73 1.49
CA ILE A 177 0.40 0.34 0.60
C ILE A 177 0.48 -1.18 0.59
N MET A 178 0.55 -1.78 -0.60
CA MET A 178 0.92 -3.19 -0.74
C MET A 178 2.38 -3.35 -0.33
N SER A 179 2.62 -4.06 0.77
CA SER A 179 3.93 -4.09 1.42
C SER A 179 4.81 -5.18 0.84
N ARG A 180 5.16 -4.99 -0.44
CA ARG A 180 6.11 -5.84 -1.16
C ARG A 180 7.17 -4.97 -1.82
N CYS A 181 8.40 -5.08 -1.34
CA CYS A 181 9.53 -4.37 -1.89
C CYS A 181 9.75 -4.75 -3.36
N THR A 182 9.92 -3.75 -4.21
CA THR A 182 10.13 -3.90 -5.66
C THR A 182 11.52 -4.42 -6.03
N HIS A 183 12.44 -4.52 -5.06
CA HIS A 183 13.75 -5.15 -5.29
C HIS A 183 13.63 -6.68 -5.31
N LEU A 184 13.49 -7.30 -4.13
CA LEU A 184 13.44 -8.77 -3.97
C LEU A 184 12.29 -9.22 -3.05
N CYS A 185 11.18 -8.49 -3.09
CA CYS A 185 9.89 -8.91 -2.53
C CYS A 185 9.79 -9.06 -1.01
N CYS A 186 10.79 -8.61 -0.24
CA CYS A 186 10.68 -8.50 1.21
C CYS A 186 9.59 -7.50 1.62
N ILE A 187 9.05 -7.65 2.83
CA ILE A 187 8.01 -6.77 3.36
C ILE A 187 8.69 -5.56 4.03
N PRO A 188 8.54 -4.34 3.48
CA PRO A 188 9.07 -3.16 4.14
C PRO A 188 8.24 -2.86 5.40
N GLY A 189 8.92 -2.54 6.48
CA GLY A 189 8.29 -2.21 7.76
C GLY A 189 8.18 -0.70 7.99
N TRP A 190 7.04 -0.24 8.51
CA TRP A 190 6.96 1.00 9.25
C TRP A 190 7.75 0.87 10.56
N GLN A 191 8.85 1.63 10.68
CA GLN A 191 9.64 1.82 11.90
C GLN A 191 9.99 0.54 12.70
N LEU A 192 10.15 -0.61 12.04
CA LEU A 192 10.49 -1.89 12.72
C LEU A 192 11.94 -2.00 13.16
N VAL A 193 12.80 -1.10 12.70
CA VAL A 193 14.23 -1.10 13.00
C VAL A 193 14.55 0.30 13.49
N ALA A 194 14.90 0.46 14.76
CA ALA A 194 15.31 1.75 15.29
C ALA A 194 16.64 2.19 14.63
N ASN A 195 16.56 3.10 13.68
CA ASN A 195 17.72 3.72 13.03
C ASN A 195 17.39 5.17 12.59
N ASP A 196 18.41 5.91 12.13
CA ASP A 196 18.23 7.31 11.70
C ASP A 196 17.28 7.45 10.49
N PHE A 197 17.10 6.39 9.70
CA PHE A 197 16.19 6.32 8.55
C PHE A 197 14.75 5.92 8.90
N THR A 198 14.49 5.60 10.18
CA THR A 198 13.16 5.36 10.73
C THR A 198 12.80 6.36 11.84
N ALA A 199 13.63 7.38 12.06
CA ALA A 199 13.44 8.38 13.10
C ALA A 199 12.13 9.16 12.91
N ASP A 200 11.57 9.70 13.99
CA ASP A 200 10.35 10.50 13.90
C ASP A 200 10.60 11.92 13.37
N ASN A 201 10.95 12.00 12.08
CA ASN A 201 11.13 13.24 11.34
C ASN A 201 10.66 13.05 9.88
N TRP A 202 10.42 14.16 9.19
CA TRP A 202 10.00 14.13 7.80
C TRP A 202 10.63 15.27 7.01
N LEU A 203 11.10 14.95 5.81
CA LEU A 203 11.63 15.91 4.85
C LEU A 203 10.79 15.86 3.56
N PRO A 204 10.48 17.00 2.96
CA PRO A 204 9.75 17.04 1.70
C PRO A 204 10.59 16.46 0.55
N GLY A 205 9.91 16.11 -0.53
CA GLY A 205 10.53 15.69 -1.78
C GLY A 205 10.84 14.21 -1.91
N GLY A 206 10.42 13.35 -0.98
CA GLY A 206 10.59 11.89 -1.13
C GLY A 206 12.05 11.45 -1.18
N LEU A 207 12.94 12.24 -0.57
CA LEU A 207 14.39 11.98 -0.54
C LEU A 207 14.70 10.72 0.26
N ASP A 208 15.88 10.14 0.09
CA ASP A 208 16.36 9.06 0.95
C ASP A 208 16.61 9.52 2.39
N SER A 209 16.78 10.82 2.59
CA SER A 209 16.95 11.47 3.88
C SER A 209 15.62 11.61 4.64
N GLY A 210 15.66 11.45 5.97
CA GLY A 210 14.50 11.50 6.86
C GLY A 210 14.00 10.12 7.29
N GLY A 211 13.11 10.09 8.28
CA GLY A 211 12.90 8.93 9.14
C GLY A 211 11.46 8.39 9.23
N ASN A 212 10.42 9.11 8.82
CA ASN A 212 9.09 8.50 8.70
C ASN A 212 8.93 7.75 7.36
N LYS A 213 9.77 6.73 7.17
CA LYS A 213 9.86 5.92 5.95
C LYS A 213 9.57 4.45 6.22
N LEU A 214 9.11 3.75 5.19
CA LEU A 214 9.10 2.30 5.18
C LEU A 214 10.51 1.80 4.89
N PHE A 215 11.00 0.88 5.71
CA PHE A 215 12.34 0.32 5.58
C PHE A 215 12.30 -1.16 5.24
N CYS A 216 12.99 -1.54 4.16
CA CYS A 216 13.17 -2.92 3.74
C CYS A 216 14.54 -3.43 4.17
N ILE A 217 14.58 -4.27 5.20
CA ILE A 217 15.83 -4.76 5.81
C ILE A 217 16.73 -5.56 4.85
N CYS A 218 16.16 -6.19 3.82
CA CYS A 218 16.91 -7.10 2.96
C CYS A 218 18.06 -6.39 2.21
N HIS A 219 17.81 -5.17 1.74
CA HIS A 219 18.79 -4.40 0.96
C HIS A 219 18.72 -2.91 1.28
N SER A 220 18.24 -2.58 2.48
CA SER A 220 18.11 -1.21 2.99
C SER A 220 17.32 -0.26 2.09
N SER A 221 16.36 -0.77 1.31
CA SER A 221 15.49 0.08 0.49
C SER A 221 14.58 0.90 1.39
N ARG A 222 14.40 2.18 1.05
CA ARG A 222 13.60 3.15 1.80
C ARG A 222 12.47 3.63 0.90
N PHE A 223 11.28 3.78 1.45
CA PHE A 223 10.12 4.26 0.72
C PHE A 223 9.43 5.35 1.53
N ASP A 224 9.24 6.51 0.92
CA ASP A 224 8.50 7.61 1.51
C ASP A 224 6.99 7.42 1.22
N PRO A 225 6.15 7.12 2.22
CA PRO A 225 4.73 6.88 1.99
C PRO A 225 3.95 8.15 1.63
N THR A 226 4.59 9.33 1.70
CA THR A 226 3.97 10.61 1.35
C THR A 226 4.19 11.01 -0.10
N THR A 227 5.08 10.33 -0.84
CA THR A 227 5.35 10.67 -2.25
C THR A 227 4.53 9.77 -3.17
N ILE A 228 3.68 10.37 -3.99
CA ILE A 228 2.73 9.67 -4.85
C ILE A 228 3.10 9.95 -6.31
N GLU A 229 3.55 8.90 -6.98
CA GLU A 229 4.03 8.93 -8.36
C GLU A 229 3.35 7.83 -9.16
N LYS A 230 3.12 8.09 -10.45
CA LYS A 230 2.65 7.07 -11.38
C LYS A 230 3.83 6.17 -11.75
N ASN A 231 3.67 4.85 -11.68
CA ASN A 231 4.71 3.93 -12.08
C ASN A 231 4.17 2.87 -13.05
N THR A 232 5.01 2.44 -13.98
CA THR A 232 4.74 1.30 -14.85
C THR A 232 5.62 0.13 -14.40
N ASN A 233 4.98 -0.97 -14.03
CA ASN A 233 5.69 -2.20 -13.69
C ASN A 233 6.18 -2.85 -14.98
N ILE A 234 7.40 -2.50 -15.42
CA ILE A 234 8.06 -3.13 -16.56
C ILE A 234 9.01 -4.21 -16.04
N ASN A 235 8.83 -5.43 -16.55
CA ASN A 235 9.76 -6.51 -16.27
C ASN A 235 11.11 -6.17 -16.93
N LYS A 236 12.19 -6.07 -16.15
CA LYS A 236 13.53 -5.64 -16.60
C LYS A 236 14.26 -6.65 -17.52
N SER A 237 13.55 -7.62 -18.08
CA SER A 237 14.10 -8.73 -18.86
C SER A 237 13.70 -8.71 -20.34
N THR A 238 13.23 -7.57 -20.86
CA THR A 238 12.94 -7.36 -22.28
C THR A 238 13.45 -6.00 -22.71
#